data_AF-A0A1X1WS44-F1
#
_entry.id   AF-A0A1X1WS44-F1
#
_cell.length_a   1.000
_cell.length_b   1.000
_cell.length_c   1.000
_cell.angle_alpha   90.00
_cell.angle_beta   90.00
_cell.angle_gamma   90.00
#
_symmetry.space_group_name_H-M   'P 1'
#
loop_
_entity.id
_entity.type
_entity.pdbx_description
1 polymer ?
#
loop_
_entity_poly.entity_id
_entity_poly.type
_entity_poly.pdbx_seq_one_letter_code
_entity_poly.pdbx_strand_id
1 'polypeptide(L)'
;MLHAVFMGDKRPNADIENLVLYNIDSFKAAGRNGIRFEHGVALRPFPDATDCPYRYRYALRERSATFTDWEPVRTLATFDWISLDGFAGGKRQAKVWLALARALARGEIEVFESAAPATPFAVRVQLRPPQGREPVWGNLVKEVFDGVICAFQAHTDPKGLDDVVQRLGTYLPAGLDEIRRLLLDQHWAALGTEPRLVSAYRSGVKWNPADHWCIAGELLPVEPPARLAGPGWAIKGDLIELSRRSQDNGSSAN
;
A
#
# COMPACT_ATOMS: atom_id res chain seq x y z
N MET A 1 14.46 10.60 -3.48
CA MET A 1 13.90 9.25 -3.25
C MET A 1 13.90 8.47 -4.55
N LEU A 2 13.83 7.13 -4.50
CA LEU A 2 13.67 6.31 -5.70
C LEU A 2 12.26 6.48 -6.26
N HIS A 3 12.14 6.69 -7.57
CA HIS A 3 10.89 6.62 -8.31
C HIS A 3 10.99 5.52 -9.37
N ALA A 4 10.22 4.44 -9.18
CA ALA A 4 10.18 3.26 -10.03
C ALA A 4 8.86 3.21 -10.82
N VAL A 5 8.92 3.13 -12.14
CA VAL A 5 7.73 3.19 -13.00
C VAL A 5 7.71 2.00 -13.94
N PHE A 6 6.59 1.27 -13.94
CA PHE A 6 6.28 0.26 -14.96
C PHE A 6 5.36 0.89 -16.00
N MET A 7 5.70 0.74 -17.26
CA MET A 7 4.90 1.21 -18.39
C MET A 7 4.61 0.02 -19.30
N GLY A 8 3.36 -0.08 -19.74
CA GLY A 8 2.85 -1.19 -20.55
C GLY A 8 1.61 -1.82 -19.93
N ASP A 9 1.04 -2.79 -20.64
CA ASP A 9 -0.18 -3.46 -20.20
C ASP A 9 0.13 -4.43 -19.05
N LYS A 10 -0.30 -4.07 -17.83
CA LYS A 10 -0.22 -4.99 -16.70
C LYS A 10 -1.28 -6.07 -16.86
N ARG A 11 -0.97 -7.30 -16.46
CA ARG A 11 -2.01 -8.34 -16.30
C ARG A 11 -3.03 -7.87 -15.26
N PRO A 12 -4.33 -8.21 -15.39
CA PRO A 12 -5.39 -7.66 -14.52
C PRO A 12 -5.06 -7.74 -13.01
N ASN A 13 -4.55 -8.89 -12.56
CA ASN A 13 -4.24 -9.16 -11.15
C ASN A 13 -2.74 -8.98 -10.82
N ALA A 14 -2.00 -8.23 -11.63
CA ALA A 14 -0.62 -7.90 -11.32
C ALA A 14 -0.54 -6.61 -10.50
N ASP A 15 0.30 -6.67 -9.47
CA ASP A 15 0.55 -5.57 -8.54
C ASP A 15 1.77 -4.78 -9.01
N ILE A 16 1.68 -3.46 -8.99
CA ILE A 16 2.72 -2.61 -9.57
C ILE A 16 4.04 -2.72 -8.81
N GLU A 17 4.00 -2.82 -7.49
CA GLU A 17 5.18 -3.01 -6.64
C GLU A 17 5.85 -4.36 -6.90
N ASN A 18 5.09 -5.40 -7.25
CA ASN A 18 5.66 -6.68 -7.66
C ASN A 18 6.40 -6.58 -9.00
N LEU A 19 5.87 -5.79 -9.94
CA LEU A 19 6.48 -5.57 -11.25
C LEU A 19 7.75 -4.71 -11.18
N VAL A 20 7.74 -3.63 -10.37
CA VAL A 20 8.83 -2.65 -10.34
C VAL A 20 9.80 -2.78 -9.17
N LEU A 21 9.44 -3.47 -8.09
CA LEU A 21 10.27 -3.54 -6.89
C LEU A 21 10.66 -4.98 -6.57
N TYR A 22 9.68 -5.80 -6.18
CA TYR A 22 9.93 -7.07 -5.49
C TYR A 22 10.76 -8.06 -6.31
N ASN A 23 10.50 -8.15 -7.61
CA ASN A 23 11.18 -9.10 -8.51
C ASN A 23 12.47 -8.52 -9.14
N ILE A 24 12.90 -7.33 -8.74
CA ILE A 24 14.00 -6.60 -9.41
C ILE A 24 15.21 -6.46 -8.49
N ASP A 25 15.08 -5.77 -7.36
CA ASP A 25 16.15 -5.55 -6.38
C ASP A 25 15.54 -5.14 -5.02
N SER A 26 16.35 -5.19 -3.98
CA SER A 26 16.08 -4.63 -2.65
C SER A 26 15.96 -3.11 -2.62
N PHE A 27 16.57 -2.42 -3.60
CA PHE A 27 16.71 -0.96 -3.65
C PHE A 27 17.27 -0.34 -2.38
N LYS A 28 18.15 -1.05 -1.65
CA LYS A 28 18.71 -0.60 -0.37
C LYS A 28 19.37 0.77 -0.47
N ALA A 29 20.20 1.02 -1.49
CA ALA A 29 20.90 2.28 -1.65
C ALA A 29 20.01 3.37 -2.28
N ALA A 30 19.38 3.07 -3.42
CA ALA A 30 18.58 4.07 -4.15
C ALA A 30 17.29 4.48 -3.41
N GLY A 31 16.69 3.53 -2.69
CA GLY A 31 15.47 3.71 -1.90
C GLY A 31 15.69 4.20 -0.47
N ARG A 32 16.94 4.47 -0.04
CA ARG A 32 17.26 4.85 1.35
C ARG A 32 16.47 6.04 1.88
N ASN A 33 16.07 6.95 0.99
CA ASN A 33 15.31 8.17 1.30
C ASN A 33 13.81 8.05 0.98
N GLY A 34 13.33 6.82 0.74
CA GLY A 34 11.97 6.50 0.36
C GLY A 34 11.86 5.92 -1.04
N ILE A 35 10.71 5.30 -1.31
CA ILE A 35 10.37 4.65 -2.56
C ILE A 35 9.01 5.17 -3.01
N ARG A 36 8.93 5.56 -4.27
CA ARG A 36 7.71 5.85 -5.00
C ARG A 36 7.60 4.90 -6.17
N PHE A 37 6.41 4.38 -6.40
CA PHE A 37 6.12 3.64 -7.61
C PHE A 37 4.83 4.11 -8.27
N GLU A 38 4.72 3.92 -9.58
CA GLU A 38 3.48 4.14 -10.32
C GLU A 38 3.39 3.29 -11.60
N HIS A 39 2.17 3.03 -12.04
CA HIS A 39 1.86 2.50 -13.36
C HIS A 39 1.86 3.63 -14.39
N GLY A 40 2.94 3.81 -15.12
CA GLY A 40 3.04 4.86 -16.13
C GLY A 40 2.27 4.55 -17.42
N VAL A 41 2.06 5.59 -18.22
CA VAL A 41 1.63 5.42 -19.62
C VAL A 41 2.86 5.01 -20.43
N ALA A 42 2.70 4.12 -21.41
CA ALA A 42 3.74 3.91 -22.40
C ALA A 42 3.94 5.22 -23.16
N LEU A 43 5.00 5.98 -22.80
CA LEU A 43 5.45 7.09 -23.63
C LEU A 43 5.74 6.56 -25.03
N ARG A 44 5.52 7.42 -26.03
CA ARG A 44 5.72 7.19 -27.48
C ARG A 44 6.90 6.24 -27.77
N PRO A 45 6.84 5.46 -28.86
CA PRO A 45 7.96 4.62 -29.26
C PRO A 45 9.27 5.44 -29.23
N PHE A 46 10.29 4.95 -28.53
CA PHE A 46 11.63 5.49 -28.75
C PHE A 46 11.96 5.21 -30.22
N PRO A 47 12.69 6.11 -30.91
CA PRO A 47 13.00 5.96 -32.32
C PRO A 47 13.56 4.57 -32.68
N ASP A 48 14.25 3.92 -31.73
CA ASP A 48 14.97 2.66 -31.95
C ASP A 48 14.35 1.43 -31.26
N ALA A 49 13.17 1.55 -30.62
CA ALA A 49 12.56 0.46 -29.86
C ALA A 49 11.11 0.21 -30.31
N THR A 50 10.97 -0.43 -31.46
CA THR A 50 9.66 -0.75 -32.05
C THR A 50 8.92 -1.88 -31.34
N ASP A 51 9.58 -2.75 -30.56
CA ASP A 51 8.95 -4.00 -30.05
C ASP A 51 9.18 -4.30 -28.56
N CYS A 52 9.25 -3.30 -27.68
CA CYS A 52 9.29 -3.54 -26.23
C CYS A 52 7.91 -3.27 -25.60
N PRO A 53 7.09 -4.30 -25.34
CA PRO A 53 5.74 -4.13 -24.76
C PRO A 53 5.75 -3.64 -23.31
N TYR A 54 6.91 -3.76 -22.64
CA TYR A 54 7.10 -3.33 -21.25
C TYR A 54 8.32 -2.43 -21.15
N ARG A 55 8.22 -1.39 -20.33
CA ARG A 55 9.33 -0.49 -20.02
C ARG A 55 9.38 -0.22 -18.53
N TYR A 56 10.60 -0.12 -18.01
CA TYR A 56 10.87 0.19 -16.62
C TYR A 56 11.69 1.47 -16.55
N ARG A 57 11.30 2.40 -15.69
CA ARG A 57 12.07 3.62 -15.42
C ARG A 57 12.37 3.70 -13.93
N TYR A 58 13.66 3.73 -13.61
CA TYR A 58 14.16 4.00 -12.26
C TYR A 58 14.90 5.32 -12.27
N ALA A 59 14.46 6.27 -11.45
CA ALA A 59 15.10 7.57 -11.35
C ALA A 59 15.06 8.09 -9.92
N LEU A 60 16.07 8.86 -9.54
CA LEU A 60 15.99 9.66 -8.32
C LEU A 60 15.15 10.91 -8.58
N ARG A 61 14.23 11.19 -7.67
CA ARG A 61 13.34 12.35 -7.70
C ARG A 61 13.28 13.04 -6.34
N GLU A 62 12.92 14.31 -6.35
CA GLU A 62 12.63 15.07 -5.14
C GLU A 62 11.43 14.47 -4.40
N ARG A 63 11.41 14.60 -3.07
CA ARG A 63 10.30 14.13 -2.24
C ARG A 63 9.01 14.91 -2.51
N SER A 64 9.13 16.19 -2.85
CA SER A 64 8.03 17.10 -3.22
C SER A 64 7.41 16.80 -4.58
N ALA A 65 8.08 16.06 -5.46
CA ALA A 65 7.52 15.69 -6.76
C ALA A 65 6.22 14.90 -6.57
N THR A 66 5.31 14.92 -7.54
CA THR A 66 4.08 14.09 -7.51
C THR A 66 4.26 12.80 -8.32
N PHE A 67 3.18 12.02 -8.44
CA PHE A 67 3.03 11.02 -9.51
C PHE A 67 3.10 11.72 -10.87
N THR A 68 3.66 11.04 -11.88
CA THR A 68 3.87 11.60 -13.23
C THR A 68 2.60 11.50 -14.06
N ASP A 69 1.98 10.32 -14.05
CA ASP A 69 0.88 9.96 -14.97
C ASP A 69 -0.50 9.96 -14.31
N TRP A 70 -0.55 10.26 -13.01
CA TRP A 70 -1.75 10.21 -12.19
C TRP A 70 -1.96 11.50 -11.42
N GLU A 71 -3.23 11.87 -11.24
CA GLU A 71 -3.64 12.99 -10.41
C GLU A 71 -4.59 12.53 -9.30
N PRO A 72 -4.51 13.13 -8.11
CA PRO A 72 -5.43 12.84 -7.03
C PRO A 72 -6.82 13.39 -7.35
N VAL A 73 -7.85 12.56 -7.18
CA VAL A 73 -9.26 12.96 -7.31
C VAL A 73 -9.77 13.40 -5.95
N ARG A 74 -9.71 12.50 -4.96
CA ARG A 74 -10.17 12.73 -3.59
C ARG A 74 -9.48 11.79 -2.61
N THR A 75 -9.44 12.19 -1.35
CA THR A 75 -8.97 11.33 -0.25
C THR A 75 -10.07 10.35 0.15
N LEU A 76 -9.71 9.07 0.28
CA LEU A 76 -10.60 7.99 0.70
C LEU A 76 -10.49 7.72 2.21
N ALA A 77 -9.28 7.85 2.75
CA ALA A 77 -9.04 7.82 4.19
C ALA A 77 -7.74 8.54 4.53
N THR A 78 -7.64 9.06 5.75
CA THR A 78 -6.40 9.58 6.31
C THR A 78 -6.24 9.16 7.76
N PHE A 79 -4.99 8.88 8.14
CA PHE A 79 -4.63 8.49 9.48
C PHE A 79 -3.35 9.20 9.89
N ASP A 80 -3.34 9.72 11.12
CA ASP A 80 -2.12 10.26 11.72
C ASP A 80 -1.23 9.12 12.26
N TRP A 81 -0.26 9.44 13.10
CA TRP A 81 0.68 8.47 13.66
C TRP A 81 0.01 7.35 14.46
N ILE A 82 -0.11 6.17 13.83
CA ILE A 82 -0.56 4.91 14.44
C ILE A 82 0.66 4.08 14.84
N SER A 83 0.70 3.64 16.11
CA SER A 83 1.75 2.73 16.59
C SER A 83 1.61 1.35 15.93
N LEU A 84 2.72 0.81 15.44
CA LEU A 84 2.83 -0.55 14.93
C LEU A 84 3.53 -1.43 15.98
N ASP A 85 2.86 -1.66 17.10
CA ASP A 85 3.40 -2.47 18.19
C ASP A 85 3.80 -3.86 17.68
N GLY A 86 5.01 -4.30 18.03
CA GLY A 86 5.52 -5.61 17.61
C GLY A 86 5.80 -5.75 16.11
N PHE A 87 5.86 -4.65 15.32
CA PHE A 87 6.13 -4.69 13.87
C PHE A 87 7.47 -5.37 13.49
N ALA A 88 8.44 -5.43 14.40
CA ALA A 88 9.66 -6.18 14.17
C ALA A 88 9.39 -7.68 13.91
N GLY A 89 10.27 -8.32 13.14
CA GLY A 89 10.13 -9.74 12.77
C GLY A 89 9.16 -9.97 11.60
N GLY A 90 8.60 -11.18 11.53
CA GLY A 90 7.68 -11.58 10.46
C GLY A 90 6.23 -11.15 10.69
N LYS A 91 5.36 -11.47 9.71
CA LYS A 91 3.91 -11.20 9.71
C LYS A 91 3.56 -9.71 9.79
N ARG A 92 4.41 -8.84 9.23
CA ARG A 92 4.24 -7.37 9.27
C ARG A 92 2.93 -6.91 8.66
N GLN A 93 2.52 -7.50 7.54
CA GLN A 93 1.22 -7.23 6.93
C GLN A 93 0.06 -7.33 7.92
N ALA A 94 -0.06 -8.47 8.61
CA ALA A 94 -1.14 -8.72 9.56
C ALA A 94 -1.05 -7.78 10.78
N LYS A 95 0.16 -7.37 11.17
CA LYS A 95 0.36 -6.41 12.27
C LYS A 95 -0.04 -4.99 11.89
N VAL A 96 0.26 -4.57 10.65
CA VAL A 96 -0.19 -3.28 10.10
C VAL A 96 -1.72 -3.27 10.00
N TRP A 97 -2.30 -4.34 9.44
CA TRP A 97 -3.75 -4.52 9.39
C TRP A 97 -4.39 -4.36 10.77
N LEU A 98 -3.91 -5.11 11.76
CA LEU A 98 -4.49 -5.07 13.10
C LEU A 98 -4.37 -3.68 13.75
N ALA A 99 -3.23 -3.02 13.61
CA ALA A 99 -3.02 -1.69 14.18
C ALA A 99 -4.00 -0.65 13.61
N LEU A 100 -4.18 -0.64 12.29
CA LEU A 100 -5.11 0.26 11.60
C LEU A 100 -6.56 -0.12 11.87
N ALA A 101 -6.93 -1.40 11.82
CA ALA A 101 -8.28 -1.86 12.12
C ALA A 101 -8.71 -1.50 13.55
N ARG A 102 -7.79 -1.57 14.52
CA ARG A 102 -8.03 -1.11 15.88
C ARG A 102 -8.21 0.41 15.96
N ALA A 103 -7.38 1.18 15.25
CA ALA A 103 -7.49 2.63 15.20
C ALA A 103 -8.82 3.08 14.56
N LEU A 104 -9.26 2.41 13.48
CA LEU A 104 -10.58 2.57 12.88
C LEU A 104 -11.70 2.29 13.88
N ALA A 105 -11.65 1.16 14.59
CA ALA A 105 -12.64 0.82 15.60
C ALA A 105 -12.70 1.81 16.78
N ARG A 106 -11.63 2.60 17.01
CA ARG A 106 -11.58 3.67 18.03
C ARG A 106 -11.95 5.05 17.48
N GLY A 107 -12.22 5.18 16.17
CA GLY A 107 -12.51 6.46 15.53
C GLY A 107 -11.28 7.38 15.41
N GLU A 108 -10.06 6.82 15.43
CA GLU A 108 -8.80 7.58 15.30
C GLU A 108 -8.41 7.86 13.84
N ILE A 109 -9.13 7.26 12.90
CA ILE A 109 -8.88 7.34 11.46
C ILE A 109 -10.11 7.94 10.79
N GLU A 110 -9.89 8.95 9.96
CA GLU A 110 -10.95 9.58 9.19
C GLU A 110 -11.13 8.78 7.89
N VAL A 111 -12.35 8.27 7.71
CA VAL A 111 -12.77 7.55 6.50
C VAL A 111 -13.82 8.39 5.79
N PHE A 112 -13.60 8.63 4.51
CA PHE A 112 -14.53 9.36 3.65
C PHE A 112 -15.42 8.38 2.89
N GLU A 113 -16.12 8.87 1.86
CA GLU A 113 -16.95 8.03 1.01
C GLU A 113 -16.11 6.98 0.28
N SER A 114 -16.54 5.72 0.35
CA SER A 114 -15.87 4.58 -0.29
C SER A 114 -15.64 4.80 -1.80
N ALA A 115 -14.56 4.21 -2.30
CA ALA A 115 -14.31 4.15 -3.73
C ALA A 115 -15.32 3.22 -4.42
N ALA A 116 -15.66 3.53 -5.67
CA ALA A 116 -16.38 2.58 -6.50
C ALA A 116 -15.53 1.31 -6.75
N PRO A 117 -16.14 0.14 -7.00
CA PRO A 117 -15.38 -1.06 -7.35
C PRO A 117 -14.43 -0.81 -8.52
N ALA A 118 -13.24 -1.41 -8.49
CA ALA A 118 -12.22 -1.28 -9.53
C ALA A 118 -11.67 0.15 -9.76
N THR A 119 -11.84 1.04 -8.79
CA THR A 119 -11.28 2.39 -8.85
C THR A 119 -9.77 2.37 -8.60
N PRO A 120 -8.94 2.95 -9.48
CA PRO A 120 -7.52 3.10 -9.24
C PRO A 120 -7.24 3.99 -8.03
N PHE A 121 -6.33 3.58 -7.16
CA PHE A 121 -5.96 4.35 -5.98
C PHE A 121 -4.46 4.35 -5.73
N ALA A 122 -4.03 5.28 -4.87
CA ALA A 122 -2.70 5.32 -4.31
C ALA A 122 -2.73 5.17 -2.79
N VAL A 123 -1.64 4.60 -2.28
CA VAL A 123 -1.31 4.57 -0.85
C VAL A 123 -0.05 5.40 -0.63
N ARG A 124 -0.13 6.41 0.25
CA ARG A 124 1.05 7.17 0.68
C ARG A 124 1.24 6.97 2.18
N VAL A 125 2.42 6.48 2.55
CA VAL A 125 2.74 6.15 3.93
C VAL A 125 4.08 6.77 4.30
N GLN A 126 4.07 7.46 5.42
CA GLN A 126 5.25 7.80 6.19
C GLN A 126 5.47 6.70 7.23
N LEU A 127 6.66 6.11 7.22
CA LEU A 127 7.04 5.07 8.18
C LEU A 127 8.17 5.60 9.06
N ARG A 128 7.91 5.61 10.36
CA ARG A 128 8.86 5.98 11.40
C ARG A 128 9.43 4.70 12.03
N PRO A 129 10.71 4.37 11.81
CA PRO A 129 11.36 3.26 12.50
C PRO A 129 11.72 3.66 13.95
N PRO A 130 11.96 2.69 14.84
CA PRO A 130 12.57 2.95 16.14
C PRO A 130 13.93 3.64 16.00
N GLN A 131 14.35 4.40 17.02
CA GLN A 131 15.64 5.09 17.00
C GLN A 131 16.81 4.13 16.72
N GLY A 132 17.72 4.56 15.84
CA GLY A 132 18.90 3.79 15.46
C GLY A 132 18.63 2.60 14.52
N ARG A 133 17.41 2.47 13.97
CA ARG A 133 17.08 1.44 12.98
C ARG A 133 16.99 2.03 11.58
N GLU A 134 17.76 1.44 10.67
CA GLU A 134 17.70 1.73 9.23
C GLU A 134 17.23 0.48 8.47
N PRO A 135 15.92 0.33 8.22
CA PRO A 135 15.44 -0.79 7.42
C PRO A 135 15.73 -0.61 5.93
N VAL A 136 15.71 -1.72 5.20
CA VAL A 136 15.66 -1.71 3.74
C VAL A 136 14.22 -1.45 3.31
N TRP A 137 13.93 -0.21 2.89
CA TRP A 137 12.56 0.22 2.55
C TRP A 137 11.91 -0.61 1.47
N GLY A 138 12.66 -1.07 0.45
CA GLY A 138 12.13 -1.92 -0.62
C GLY A 138 11.49 -3.19 -0.11
N ASN A 139 12.05 -3.77 0.97
CA ASN A 139 11.52 -4.97 1.59
C ASN A 139 10.25 -4.70 2.43
N LEU A 140 9.97 -3.45 2.77
CA LEU A 140 8.82 -3.05 3.59
C LEU A 140 7.62 -2.57 2.76
N VAL A 141 7.84 -2.11 1.52
CA VAL A 141 6.77 -1.57 0.66
C VAL A 141 5.61 -2.56 0.60
N LYS A 142 5.85 -3.81 0.20
CA LYS A 142 4.78 -4.80 0.06
C LYS A 142 4.06 -5.07 1.38
N GLU A 143 4.79 -5.39 2.44
CA GLU A 143 4.17 -5.75 3.72
C GLU A 143 3.35 -4.60 4.34
N VAL A 144 3.81 -3.35 4.18
CA VAL A 144 3.08 -2.18 4.68
C VAL A 144 1.87 -1.89 3.81
N PHE A 145 2.02 -1.91 2.48
CA PHE A 145 0.95 -1.60 1.55
C PHE A 145 -0.17 -2.62 1.62
N ASP A 146 0.14 -3.90 1.55
CA ASP A 146 -0.85 -4.97 1.67
C ASP A 146 -1.59 -4.87 3.00
N GLY A 147 -0.89 -4.51 4.10
CA GLY A 147 -1.51 -4.34 5.42
C GLY A 147 -2.43 -3.13 5.51
N VAL A 148 -2.05 -1.99 4.92
CA VAL A 148 -2.89 -0.79 4.80
C VAL A 148 -4.13 -1.10 3.97
N ILE A 149 -3.95 -1.69 2.78
CA ILE A 149 -5.05 -2.01 1.88
C ILE A 149 -6.03 -2.97 2.55
N CYS A 150 -5.54 -4.03 3.22
CA CYS A 150 -6.39 -4.94 3.98
C CYS A 150 -7.16 -4.24 5.11
N ALA A 151 -6.63 -3.17 5.73
CA ALA A 151 -7.34 -2.48 6.81
C ALA A 151 -8.55 -1.67 6.32
N PHE A 152 -8.52 -1.22 5.06
CA PHE A 152 -9.59 -0.48 4.41
C PHE A 152 -10.47 -1.34 3.50
N GLN A 153 -10.36 -2.67 3.63
CA GLN A 153 -11.24 -3.64 3.00
C GLN A 153 -11.91 -4.51 4.06
N ALA A 154 -13.13 -4.97 3.79
CA ALA A 154 -13.85 -5.89 4.67
C ALA A 154 -14.00 -7.27 4.04
N HIS A 155 -13.87 -8.30 4.87
CA HIS A 155 -14.09 -9.70 4.50
C HIS A 155 -15.60 -10.02 4.50
N THR A 156 -16.10 -10.75 3.50
CA THR A 156 -17.55 -11.06 3.40
C THR A 156 -17.92 -12.54 3.34
N ASP A 157 -17.03 -13.47 2.96
CA ASP A 157 -17.33 -14.91 2.95
C ASP A 157 -17.20 -15.52 4.36
N PRO A 158 -18.29 -15.88 5.05
CA PRO A 158 -18.17 -16.46 6.40
C PRO A 158 -17.53 -17.85 6.37
N LYS A 159 -17.44 -18.51 5.21
CA LYS A 159 -16.96 -19.89 5.10
C LYS A 159 -15.47 -19.99 5.45
N GLY A 160 -15.16 -20.77 6.48
CA GLY A 160 -13.79 -21.01 6.93
C GLY A 160 -13.18 -19.83 7.71
N LEU A 161 -13.97 -18.81 8.03
CA LEU A 161 -13.51 -17.67 8.81
C LEU A 161 -13.01 -18.08 10.20
N ASP A 162 -13.61 -19.10 10.82
CA ASP A 162 -13.21 -19.61 12.14
C ASP A 162 -11.76 -20.10 12.14
N ASP A 163 -11.37 -20.90 11.14
CA ASP A 163 -9.99 -21.40 10.99
C ASP A 163 -9.02 -20.23 10.71
N VAL A 164 -9.42 -19.27 9.88
CA VAL A 164 -8.63 -18.05 9.63
C VAL A 164 -8.38 -17.28 10.93
N VAL A 165 -9.45 -17.00 11.69
CA VAL A 165 -9.40 -16.24 12.94
C VAL A 165 -8.52 -16.97 13.97
N GLN A 166 -8.67 -18.29 14.10
CA GLN A 166 -7.82 -19.11 14.97
C GLN A 166 -6.33 -18.97 14.61
N ARG A 167 -5.99 -19.08 13.32
CA ARG A 167 -4.60 -18.97 12.85
C ARG A 167 -4.04 -17.57 13.05
N LEU A 168 -4.82 -16.53 12.79
CA LEU A 168 -4.44 -15.14 13.07
C LEU A 168 -4.15 -14.95 14.57
N GLY A 169 -5.01 -15.49 15.44
CA GLY A 169 -4.86 -15.42 16.90
C GLY A 169 -3.59 -16.09 17.46
N THR A 170 -2.94 -16.97 16.70
CA THR A 170 -1.68 -17.60 17.15
C THR A 170 -0.48 -16.65 17.18
N TYR A 171 -0.53 -15.54 16.45
CA TYR A 171 0.59 -14.61 16.34
C TYR A 171 0.21 -13.13 16.40
N LEU A 172 -1.08 -12.80 16.37
CA LEU A 172 -1.58 -11.44 16.59
C LEU A 172 -1.93 -11.25 18.07
N PRO A 173 -1.58 -10.10 18.68
CA PRO A 173 -1.94 -9.79 20.06
C PRO A 173 -3.40 -9.31 20.16
N ALA A 174 -4.35 -10.15 19.75
CA ALA A 174 -5.78 -9.85 19.66
C ALA A 174 -6.64 -11.09 19.98
N GLY A 175 -7.80 -10.88 20.60
CA GLY A 175 -8.76 -11.96 20.85
C GLY A 175 -9.41 -12.46 19.56
N LEU A 176 -9.86 -13.72 19.53
CA LEU A 176 -10.50 -14.30 18.34
C LEU A 176 -11.76 -13.52 17.92
N ASP A 177 -12.60 -13.13 18.88
CA ASP A 177 -13.80 -12.33 18.63
C ASP A 177 -13.48 -10.93 18.12
N GLU A 178 -12.39 -10.33 18.63
CA GLU A 178 -11.88 -9.06 18.14
C GLU A 178 -11.45 -9.17 16.68
N ILE A 179 -10.60 -10.15 16.34
CA ILE A 179 -10.12 -10.37 14.97
C ILE A 179 -11.30 -10.58 14.03
N ARG A 180 -12.27 -11.43 14.42
CA ARG A 180 -13.47 -11.69 13.61
C ARG A 180 -14.25 -10.41 13.37
N ARG A 181 -14.54 -9.64 14.43
CA ARG A 181 -15.29 -8.39 14.32
C ARG A 181 -14.57 -7.40 13.40
N LEU A 182 -13.27 -7.22 13.57
CA LEU A 182 -12.47 -6.31 12.75
C LEU A 182 -12.42 -6.71 11.27
N LEU A 183 -12.37 -8.02 10.96
CA LEU A 183 -12.39 -8.51 9.58
C LEU A 183 -13.73 -8.27 8.88
N LEU A 184 -14.83 -8.39 9.62
CA LEU A 184 -16.19 -8.34 9.06
C LEU A 184 -16.80 -6.93 9.01
N ASP A 185 -16.18 -5.96 9.69
CA ASP A 185 -16.73 -4.62 9.80
C ASP A 185 -16.59 -3.86 8.48
N GLN A 186 -17.72 -3.52 7.87
CA GLN A 186 -17.78 -2.86 6.58
C GLN A 186 -17.84 -1.32 6.69
N HIS A 187 -18.04 -0.77 7.90
CA HIS A 187 -18.25 0.68 8.06
C HIS A 187 -17.03 1.51 7.62
N TRP A 188 -15.83 0.93 7.67
CA TRP A 188 -14.58 1.56 7.27
C TRP A 188 -13.96 0.99 5.99
N ALA A 189 -14.74 0.23 5.22
CA ALA A 189 -14.30 -0.37 3.97
C ALA A 189 -14.21 0.66 2.83
N ALA A 190 -13.27 1.61 2.96
CA ALA A 190 -13.05 2.68 1.98
C ALA A 190 -12.67 2.16 0.58
N LEU A 191 -12.05 0.98 0.53
CA LEU A 191 -11.69 0.26 -0.70
C LEU A 191 -12.68 -0.87 -1.05
N GLY A 192 -13.83 -0.91 -0.37
CA GLY A 192 -14.87 -1.91 -0.59
C GLY A 192 -14.62 -3.26 0.09
N THR A 193 -15.36 -4.27 -0.36
CA THR A 193 -15.37 -5.59 0.27
C THR A 193 -14.70 -6.65 -0.59
N GLU A 194 -14.05 -7.61 0.05
CA GLU A 194 -13.47 -8.79 -0.59
C GLU A 194 -14.11 -10.06 -0.03
N PRO A 195 -14.64 -10.97 -0.87
CA PRO A 195 -15.17 -12.24 -0.40
C PRO A 195 -14.16 -12.98 0.47
N ARG A 196 -12.90 -13.03 0.05
CA ARG A 196 -11.82 -13.72 0.78
C ARG A 196 -10.61 -12.83 0.96
N LEU A 197 -10.80 -11.71 1.67
CA LEU A 197 -9.71 -10.82 2.06
C LEU A 197 -8.59 -11.61 2.76
N VAL A 198 -8.96 -12.60 3.56
CA VAL A 198 -8.04 -13.53 4.20
C VAL A 198 -8.57 -14.96 4.09
N SER A 199 -7.67 -15.91 3.88
CA SER A 199 -8.00 -17.33 3.71
C SER A 199 -6.97 -18.22 4.39
N ALA A 200 -7.40 -19.39 4.85
CA ALA A 200 -6.50 -20.39 5.42
C ALA A 200 -5.47 -20.83 4.36
N TYR A 201 -4.18 -20.84 4.73
CA TYR A 201 -3.11 -21.23 3.82
C TYR A 201 -1.96 -21.92 4.55
N ARG A 202 -1.72 -23.20 4.23
CA ARG A 202 -0.72 -24.06 4.91
C ARG A 202 -0.93 -24.00 6.44
N SER A 203 0.10 -23.68 7.22
CA SER A 203 0.02 -23.47 8.68
C SER A 203 -0.37 -22.06 9.10
N GLY A 204 -0.63 -21.15 8.16
CA GLY A 204 -0.99 -19.76 8.44
C GLY A 204 -2.17 -19.31 7.60
N VAL A 205 -2.13 -18.05 7.18
CA VAL A 205 -3.14 -17.44 6.33
C VAL A 205 -2.50 -16.82 5.09
N LYS A 206 -3.29 -16.69 4.03
CA LYS A 206 -2.99 -15.89 2.86
C LYS A 206 -3.96 -14.71 2.85
N TRP A 207 -3.41 -13.51 2.80
CA TRP A 207 -4.16 -12.29 2.54
C TRP A 207 -4.28 -12.07 1.03
N ASN A 208 -5.42 -11.55 0.60
CA ASN A 208 -5.72 -11.22 -0.80
C ASN A 208 -6.32 -9.81 -0.86
N PRO A 209 -5.52 -8.76 -0.55
CA PRO A 209 -5.96 -7.38 -0.80
C PRO A 209 -6.29 -7.17 -2.28
N ALA A 210 -7.11 -6.16 -2.59
CA ALA A 210 -7.28 -5.70 -3.97
C ALA A 210 -6.14 -4.75 -4.41
N ASP A 211 -4.90 -5.12 -4.09
CA ASP A 211 -3.68 -4.35 -4.35
C ASP A 211 -3.36 -4.17 -5.83
N HIS A 212 -3.91 -5.00 -6.71
CA HIS A 212 -3.87 -4.78 -8.16
C HIS A 212 -4.55 -3.48 -8.64
N TRP A 213 -5.40 -2.83 -7.82
CA TRP A 213 -5.92 -1.48 -8.07
C TRP A 213 -5.08 -0.36 -7.43
N CYS A 214 -4.09 -0.72 -6.60
CA CYS A 214 -3.05 0.18 -6.11
C CYS A 214 -2.02 0.43 -7.22
N ILE A 215 -2.35 1.38 -8.08
CA ILE A 215 -1.58 1.71 -9.28
C ILE A 215 -0.40 2.63 -9.00
N ALA A 216 -0.34 3.27 -7.83
CA ALA A 216 0.74 4.13 -7.43
C ALA A 216 0.91 4.11 -5.91
N GLY A 217 2.12 4.41 -5.46
CA GLY A 217 2.45 4.27 -4.06
C GLY A 217 3.66 5.07 -3.63
N GLU A 218 3.66 5.46 -2.37
CA GLU A 218 4.79 6.12 -1.74
C GLU A 218 5.03 5.59 -0.32
N LEU A 219 6.27 5.18 -0.04
CA LEU A 219 6.76 4.88 1.29
C LEU A 219 7.93 5.81 1.61
N LEU A 220 7.71 6.75 2.54
CA LEU A 220 8.72 7.71 2.98
C LEU A 220 9.26 7.37 4.36
N PRO A 221 10.59 7.33 4.55
CA PRO A 221 11.17 7.35 5.87
C PRO A 221 11.00 8.72 6.49
N VAL A 222 10.59 8.74 7.75
CA VAL A 222 10.58 9.94 8.58
C VAL A 222 11.48 9.69 9.76
N GLU A 223 12.55 10.47 9.85
CA GLU A 223 13.30 10.60 11.09
C GLU A 223 12.43 11.34 12.11
N PRO A 224 12.29 10.82 13.33
CA PRO A 224 11.53 11.53 14.34
C PRO A 224 12.23 12.84 14.70
N PRO A 225 11.53 13.99 14.69
CA PRO A 225 11.95 15.11 15.53
C PRO A 225 12.08 14.59 16.97
N ALA A 226 13.11 15.01 17.73
CA ALA A 226 13.41 14.44 19.06
C ALA A 226 12.19 14.35 20.01
N ARG A 227 11.26 15.30 19.91
CA ARG A 227 10.00 15.36 20.69
C ARG A 227 8.94 14.30 20.31
N LEU A 228 9.08 13.64 19.16
CA LEU A 228 8.22 12.58 18.63
C LEU A 228 8.99 11.25 18.49
N ALA A 229 10.19 11.15 19.07
CA ALA A 229 10.93 9.88 19.11
C ALA A 229 10.23 8.93 20.08
N GLY A 230 9.37 8.06 19.54
CA GLY A 230 8.81 6.94 20.27
C GLY A 230 9.70 5.71 20.16
N PRO A 231 9.62 4.75 21.10
CA PRO A 231 10.43 3.54 21.07
C PRO A 231 10.02 2.56 19.95
N GLY A 232 8.85 2.76 19.34
CA GLY A 232 8.22 1.82 18.42
C GLY A 232 8.07 2.33 16.99
N TRP A 233 7.86 1.38 16.08
CA TRP A 233 7.44 1.66 14.72
C TRP A 233 6.12 2.42 14.71
N ALA A 234 5.95 3.38 13.80
CA ALA A 234 4.67 4.02 13.59
C ALA A 234 4.48 4.39 12.12
N ILE A 235 3.22 4.45 11.68
CA ILE A 235 2.85 4.89 10.34
C ILE A 235 1.88 6.05 10.39
N LYS A 236 1.97 6.91 9.39
CA LYS A 236 1.01 7.96 9.07
C LYS A 236 0.75 7.90 7.58
N GLY A 237 -0.45 8.21 7.11
CA GLY A 237 -0.70 8.11 5.68
C GLY A 237 -2.11 8.45 5.23
N ASP A 238 -2.32 8.23 3.95
CA ASP A 238 -3.60 8.40 3.30
C ASP A 238 -3.78 7.42 2.13
N LEU A 239 -5.06 7.23 1.80
CA LEU A 239 -5.54 6.52 0.61
C LEU A 239 -6.20 7.55 -0.29
N ILE A 240 -5.86 7.54 -1.56
CA ILE A 240 -6.29 8.55 -2.52
C ILE A 240 -6.81 7.88 -3.77
N GLU A 241 -8.00 8.25 -4.19
CA GLU A 241 -8.54 7.92 -5.50
C GLU A 241 -7.75 8.65 -6.59
N LEU A 242 -7.41 7.95 -7.67
CA LEU A 242 -6.58 8.48 -8.74
C LEU A 242 -7.32 8.45 -10.08
N SER A 243 -7.15 9.51 -10.86
CA SER A 243 -7.47 9.55 -12.29
C SER A 243 -6.19 9.64 -13.11
N ARG A 244 -6.24 9.09 -14.33
CA ARG A 244 -5.17 9.30 -15.31
C ARG A 244 -5.11 10.79 -15.62
N ARG A 245 -3.92 11.37 -15.59
CA ARG A 245 -3.74 12.74 -16.11
C ARG A 245 -4.08 12.73 -17.59
N SER A 246 -4.93 13.67 -18.01
CA SER A 246 -5.12 13.93 -19.43
C SER A 246 -3.77 14.31 -20.03
N GLN A 247 -3.32 13.59 -21.05
CA GLN A 247 -2.24 14.13 -21.87
C GLN A 247 -2.85 15.31 -22.62
N ASP A 248 -2.45 16.53 -22.29
CA ASP A 248 -2.67 17.65 -23.17
C ASP A 248 -2.07 17.26 -24.52
N ASN A 249 -2.94 16.91 -25.47
CA ASN A 249 -2.61 16.94 -26.87
C ASN A 249 -2.31 18.40 -27.15
N GLY A 250 -1.05 18.79 -26.97
CA GLY A 250 -0.52 20.01 -27.53
C GLY A 250 -0.75 19.92 -29.03
N SER A 251 -1.90 20.42 -29.46
CA SER A 251 -2.15 20.87 -30.81
C SER A 251 -1.15 21.99 -31.04
N SER A 252 0.03 21.65 -31.51
CA SER A 252 0.82 22.55 -32.33
C SER A 252 0.02 22.77 -33.61
N ALA A 253 -0.91 23.72 -33.55
CA ALA A 253 -1.57 24.27 -34.71
C ALA A 253 -0.72 25.43 -35.24
N ASN A 254 -0.32 25.27 -36.51
CA ASN A 254 0.25 26.22 -37.47
C ASN A 254 1.71 26.67 -37.27
#